data_AF-A0A838AFS7-F1
#
_entry.id   AF-A0A838AFS7-F1
#
_cell.length_a   1.000
_cell.length_b   1.000
_cell.length_c   1.000
_cell.angle_alpha   90.00
_cell.angle_beta   90.00
_cell.angle_gamma   90.00
#
_symmetry.space_group_name_H-M   'P 1'
#
loop_
_entity.id
_entity.type
_entity.pdbx_description
1 polymer ?
#
loop_
_entity_poly.entity_id
_entity_poly.type
_entity_poly.pdbx_seq_one_letter_code
_entity_poly.pdbx_strand_id
1 'polypeptide(L)' 'MDRYVIEVTDAELSLLTAALRSYLADFGHDEADLQRSVKDLLAKLPDPEPAG' A
#
# COMPACT_ATOMS: atom_id res chain seq x y z
N MET A 1 -18.17 11.92 -4.49
CA MET A 1 -17.02 11.04 -4.20
C MET A 1 -15.82 11.68 -4.87
N ASP A 2 -14.97 12.32 -4.08
CA ASP A 2 -13.77 12.98 -4.56
C ASP A 2 -12.73 11.92 -4.97
N ARG A 3 -12.18 12.07 -6.18
CA ARG A 3 -11.10 11.24 -6.69
C ARG A 3 -9.79 11.98 -6.46
N TYR A 4 -8.91 11.40 -5.65
CA TYR A 4 -7.56 11.92 -5.44
C TYR A 4 -6.58 11.17 -6.33
N VAL A 5 -5.70 11.90 -7.02
CA VAL A 5 -4.62 11.35 -7.85
C VAL A 5 -3.31 11.86 -7.25
N ILE A 6 -2.37 10.96 -7.03
CA ILE A 6 -1.02 11.27 -6.58
C ILE A 6 -0.07 10.73 -7.64
N GLU A 7 0.77 11.60 -8.19
CA GLU A 7 1.84 11.20 -9.09
C GLU A 7 3.05 10.80 -8.25
N VAL A 8 3.51 9.56 -8.43
CA VAL A 8 4.68 9.01 -7.77
C VAL A 8 5.57 8.35 -8.81
N THR A 9 6.88 8.44 -8.61
CA THR A 9 7.85 7.64 -9.36
C THR A 9 7.77 6.17 -8.94
N ASP A 10 8.32 5.28 -9.77
CA ASP A 10 8.42 3.85 -9.45
C ASP A 10 9.16 3.59 -8.13
N ALA A 11 10.24 4.33 -7.88
CA ALA A 11 10.99 4.28 -6.63
C ALA A 11 10.14 4.72 -5.41
N GLU A 12 9.35 5.79 -5.57
CA GLU A 12 8.44 6.25 -4.52
C GLU A 12 7.29 5.27 -4.30
N LEU A 13 6.74 4.69 -5.36
CA LEU A 13 5.70 3.66 -5.27
C LEU A 13 6.21 2.41 -4.53
N SER A 14 7.43 1.97 -4.86
CA SER A 14 8.09 0.85 -4.19
C SER A 14 8.33 1.16 -2.71
N LEU A 15 8.85 2.35 -2.40
CA LEU A 15 9.03 2.82 -1.02
C LEU A 15 7.71 2.87 -0.24
N LEU A 16 6.65 3.41 -0.84
CA LEU A 16 5.33 3.52 -0.23
C LEU A 16 4.74 2.13 0.05
N THR A 17 4.85 1.23 -0.92
CA THR A 17 4.41 -0.17 -0.80
C THR A 17 5.16 -0.90 0.31
N ALA A 18 6.48 -0.76 0.36
CA ALA A 18 7.31 -1.34 1.41
C ALA A 18 6.97 -0.79 2.80
N ALA A 19 6.76 0.53 2.92
CA ALA A 19 6.37 1.17 4.16
C ALA A 19 5.00 0.69 4.65
N LEU A 20 3.99 0.62 3.78
CA LEU A 20 2.67 0.10 4.13
C LEU A 20 2.73 -1.38 4.55
N ARG A 21 3.50 -2.21 3.85
CA ARG A 21 3.69 -3.62 4.22
C ARG A 21 4.38 -3.78 5.56
N SER A 22 5.42 -2.97 5.84
CA SER A 22 6.10 -2.97 7.13
C SER A 22 5.19 -2.47 8.26
N TYR A 23 4.39 -1.44 7.99
CA TYR A 23 3.39 -0.94 8.92
C TYR A 23 2.39 -2.04 9.25
N LEU A 24 1.84 -2.73 8.24
CA LEU A 24 0.91 -3.86 8.42
C LEU A 24 1.48 -5.03 9.22
N ALA A 25 2.79 -5.27 9.13
CA ALA A 25 3.45 -6.35 9.86
C ALA A 25 3.55 -6.07 11.37
N ASP A 26 3.51 -4.80 11.77
CA ASP A 26 3.53 -4.37 13.17
C ASP A 26 2.13 -4.44 13.81
N PHE A 27 1.06 -4.47 13.00
CA PHE A 27 -0.32 -4.61 13.49
C PHE A 27 -0.61 -6.01 14.00
N GLY A 28 -1.02 -6.09 15.27
CA GLY A 28 -1.52 -7.31 15.89
C GLY A 28 -2.95 -7.68 15.45
N HIS A 29 -3.50 -8.74 16.04
CA HIS A 29 -4.84 -9.25 15.73
C HIS A 29 -5.99 -8.30 16.10
N ASP A 30 -5.76 -7.33 17.00
CA ASP A 30 -6.79 -6.38 17.45
C ASP A 30 -7.29 -5.45 16.32
N GLU A 31 -6.45 -5.23 15.30
CA GLU A 31 -6.72 -4.26 14.23
C GLU A 31 -6.91 -4.95 12.86
N ALA A 32 -7.52 -6.14 12.87
CA ALA A 32 -7.78 -6.93 11.66
C ALA A 32 -8.57 -6.16 10.58
N ASP A 33 -9.47 -5.28 10.99
CA ASP A 33 -10.29 -4.46 10.06
C ASP A 33 -9.45 -3.39 9.36
N LEU A 34 -8.53 -2.74 10.10
CA LEU A 34 -7.55 -1.82 9.56
C LEU A 34 -6.58 -2.54 8.62
N GLN A 35 -6.08 -3.71 9.05
CA GLN A 35 -5.19 -4.52 8.23
C GLN A 35 -5.85 -4.91 6.90
N ARG A 36 -7.14 -5.27 6.92
CA ARG A 36 -7.91 -5.56 5.70
C ARG A 36 -8.05 -4.31 4.83
N SER A 37 -8.40 -3.17 5.41
CA SER A 37 -8.56 -1.90 4.67
C SER A 37 -7.26 -1.47 3.96
N VAL A 38 -6.11 -1.61 4.63
CA VAL A 38 -4.80 -1.28 4.05
C VAL A 38 -4.40 -2.30 2.98
N LYS A 39 -4.71 -3.59 3.16
CA LYS A 39 -4.53 -4.62 2.10
C LYS A 39 -5.37 -4.32 0.86
N ASP A 40 -6.62 -3.88 1.02
CA ASP A 40 -7.48 -3.45 -0.08
C ASP A 40 -6.94 -2.20 -0.79
N LEU A 41 -6.30 -1.28 -0.05
CA LEU A 41 -5.61 -0.13 -0.66
C LEU A 41 -4.36 -0.55 -1.43
N LEU A 42 -3.53 -1.43 -0.86
CA LEU A 42 -2.36 -2.00 -1.53
C LEU A 42 -2.74 -2.74 -2.82
N ALA A 43 -3.86 -3.45 -2.83
CA ALA A 43 -4.35 -4.14 -4.03
C ALA A 43 -4.79 -3.18 -5.15
N LYS A 44 -5.07 -1.91 -4.84
CA LYS A 44 -5.36 -0.87 -5.84
C LYS A 44 -4.10 -0.20 -6.37
N LEU A 45 -2.98 -0.33 -5.66
CA LEU A 45 -1.69 0.18 -6.13
C LEU A 45 -1.14 -0.79 -7.18
N PRO A 46 -0.54 -0.27 -8.27
CA PRO A 46 0.21 -1.13 -9.18
C PRO A 46 1.37 -1.78 -8.42
N ASP A 47 1.61 -3.07 -8.67
CA ASP A 47 2.73 -3.77 -8.03
C ASP A 47 4.04 -3.13 -8.53
N PRO A 48 4.95 -2.72 -7.63
CA PRO A 48 6.10 -1.92 -8.00
C PRO A 48 7.23 -2.67 -8.74
N GLU A 49 7.08 -3.93 -9.17
CA GLU A 49 8.11 -4.60 -9.99
C GLU A 49 7.63 -5.66 -11.01
N PRO A 50 8.38 -5.90 -12.11
CA PRO A 50 9.28 -4.97 -12.81
C PRO A 50 8.90 -4.79 -14.28
N ALA A 51 9.41 -3.73 -14.90
CA ALA A 51 9.67 -3.73 -16.33
C ALA A 51 10.49 -4.98 -16.68
N GLY A 52 9.83 -5.94 -17.33
CA GLY A 52 10.43 -7.12 -17.98
C GLY A 52 9.94 -7.20 -19.41
#